data_AF-A0A136LL74-F1
#
_entry.id   AF-A0A136LL74-F1
#
_cell.length_a   1.000
_cell.length_b   1.000
_cell.length_c   1.000
_cell.angle_alpha   90.00
_cell.angle_beta   90.00
_cell.angle_gamma   90.00
#
_symmetry.space_group_name_H-M   'P 1'
#
loop_
_entity.id
_entity.type
_entity.pdbx_description
1 polymer ?
#
loop_
_entity_poly.entity_id
_entity_poly.type
_entity_poly.pdbx_seq_one_letter_code
_entity_poly.pdbx_strand_id
1 'polypeptide(L)' 'MRHINLYFIFTQMRLLTILFLLFVQRTQAQTDSLGIIKTSQKFQQELNKAYKNKKTSPLNPADLRKFKRHDFFCY' A
#
# COMPACT_ATOMS: atom_id res chain seq x y z
N MET A 1 30.45 -2.05 -43.31
CA MET A 1 30.29 -1.38 -41.99
C MET A 1 29.03 -0.53 -42.04
N ARG A 2 28.07 -0.76 -41.14
CA ARG A 2 26.82 0.01 -41.10
C ARG A 2 27.09 1.27 -40.28
N HIS A 3 27.08 2.45 -40.91
CA HIS A 3 27.27 3.71 -40.20
C HIS A 3 26.06 3.95 -39.29
N ILE A 4 26.31 3.92 -37.99
CA ILE A 4 25.29 4.19 -36.98
C ILE A 4 25.18 5.71 -36.84
N ASN A 5 24.01 6.25 -37.16
CA ASN A 5 23.74 7.66 -37.00
C ASN A 5 23.42 7.94 -35.52
N LEU A 6 24.42 8.42 -34.78
CA LEU A 6 24.31 8.75 -33.36
C LEU A 6 23.20 9.76 -33.08
N TYR A 7 23.01 10.75 -33.96
CA TYR A 7 21.95 11.76 -33.80
C TYR A 7 20.55 11.14 -33.88
N PHE A 8 20.35 10.19 -34.79
CA PHE A 8 19.11 9.42 -34.87
C PHE A 8 18.86 8.62 -33.58
N ILE A 9 19.88 7.94 -33.04
CA ILE A 9 19.77 7.21 -31.78
C ILE A 9 19.41 8.14 -30.61
N PHE A 10 20.10 9.27 -30.46
CA PHE A 10 19.79 10.23 -29.40
C PHE A 10 18.36 10.76 -29.48
N THR A 11 17.85 10.96 -30.69
CA THR A 11 16.47 11.41 -30.92
C THR A 11 15.47 10.33 -30.52
N GLN A 12 15.71 9.06 -30.87
CA GLN A 12 14.86 7.94 -30.47
C GLN A 12 14.88 7.72 -28.95
N MET A 13 16.05 7.81 -28.31
CA MET A 13 16.17 7.65 -26.85
C MET A 13 15.41 8.74 -26.10
N ARG A 14 15.50 10.00 -26.56
CA ARG A 14 14.71 11.11 -25.99
C ARG A 14 13.21 10.86 -26.09
N LEU A 15 12.74 10.38 -27.24
CA LEU A 15 11.33 10.05 -27.45
C LEU A 15 10.89 8.93 -26.49
N LEU A 16 11.67 7.86 -26.39
CA LEU A 16 11.40 6.75 -25.47
C LEU A 16 11.38 7.21 -24.01
N THR A 17 12.28 8.11 -23.61
CA THR A 17 12.27 8.70 -22.26
C THR A 17 11.00 9.52 -22.01
N ILE A 18 10.56 10.34 -22.96
CA ILE A 18 9.32 11.13 -22.83
C ILE A 18 8.11 10.21 -22.70
N LEU A 19 8.02 9.17 -23.56
CA LEU A 19 6.94 8.19 -23.50
C LEU A 19 6.93 7.42 -22.17
N PHE A 20 8.10 7.04 -21.67
CA PHE A 20 8.23 6.38 -20.37
C PHE A 20 7.76 7.29 -19.22
N LEU A 21 8.16 8.57 -19.22
CA LEU A 21 7.72 9.53 -18.19
C LEU A 21 6.21 9.74 -18.21
N LEU A 22 5.59 9.81 -19.39
CA LEU A 22 4.14 9.91 -19.54
C LEU A 22 3.41 8.65 -19.05
N PHE A 23 4.03 7.48 -19.24
CA PHE A 23 3.50 6.21 -18.76
C PHE A 23 3.53 6.11 -17.22
N VAL A 24 4.63 6.52 -16.59
CA VAL A 24 4.80 6.49 -15.12
C VAL A 24 3.77 7.37 -14.40
N GLN A 25 3.30 8.46 -15.02
CA GLN A 25 2.25 9.28 -14.42
C GLN A 25 0.90 8.56 -14.27
N ARG A 26 0.67 7.47 -15.03
CA ARG A 26 -0.56 6.68 -14.97
C ARG A 26 -0.48 5.53 -13.96
N THR A 27 0.70 5.24 -13.39
CA THR A 27 0.90 4.15 -12.43
C THR A 27 0.77 4.63 -10.98
N GLN A 28 -0.25 5.44 -10.67
CA GLN A 28 -0.57 5.78 -9.28
C GLN A 28 -1.14 4.54 -8.59
N ALA A 29 -0.39 3.98 -7.63
CA ALA A 29 -0.88 2.91 -6.77
C ALA A 29 -1.81 3.52 -5.71
N GLN A 30 -3.04 3.01 -5.61
CA GLN A 30 -4.13 3.46 -4.73
C GLN A 30 -4.76 4.83 -5.06
N THR A 31 -5.82 4.77 -5.85
CA THR A 31 -6.72 5.90 -6.13
C THR A 31 -7.68 6.25 -4.98
N ASP A 32 -7.89 5.36 -4.01
CA ASP A 32 -8.83 5.56 -2.89
C ASP A 32 -8.14 5.45 -1.51
N SER A 33 -7.22 6.37 -1.25
CA SER A 33 -6.52 6.44 0.05
C SER A 33 -7.50 6.56 1.23
N LEU A 34 -8.57 7.35 1.08
CA LEU A 34 -9.56 7.57 2.15
C LEU A 34 -10.40 6.32 2.44
N GLY A 35 -10.84 5.60 1.40
CA GLY A 35 -11.60 4.35 1.55
C GLY A 35 -10.79 3.25 2.22
N ILE A 36 -9.50 3.16 1.91
CA ILE A 36 -8.59 2.21 2.55
C ILE A 36 -8.40 2.55 4.03
N ILE A 37 -8.14 3.81 4.39
CA ILE A 37 -8.02 4.24 5.78
C ILE A 37 -9.28 3.89 6.57
N LYS A 38 -10.46 4.21 6.03
CA LYS A 38 -11.75 3.92 6.68
C LYS A 38 -11.96 2.41 6.88
N THR A 39 -11.61 1.60 5.89
CA THR A 39 -11.75 0.14 5.94
C THR A 39 -10.81 -0.46 6.97
N SER A 40 -9.55 -0.03 7.00
CA SER A 40 -8.56 -0.48 7.99
C SER A 40 -8.96 -0.08 9.41
N GLN A 41 -9.48 1.12 9.63
CA GLN A 41 -10.00 1.54 10.93
C GLN A 41 -11.18 0.69 11.39
N LYS A 42 -12.13 0.40 10.50
CA LYS A 42 -13.27 -0.46 10.82
C LYS A 42 -12.81 -1.89 11.16
N PHE A 43 -11.93 -2.45 10.35
CA PHE A 43 -11.34 -3.77 10.60
C PHE A 43 -10.64 -3.82 11.96
N GLN A 44 -9.85 -2.79 12.29
CA GLN A 44 -9.18 -2.68 13.58
C GLN A 44 -10.16 -2.65 14.76
N GLN A 45 -11.28 -1.95 14.63
CA GLN A 45 -12.31 -1.93 15.68
C GLN A 45 -12.96 -3.30 15.86
N GLU A 46 -13.29 -3.99 14.77
CA GLU A 46 -13.88 -5.32 14.80
C GLU A 46 -12.92 -6.35 15.40
N LEU A 47 -11.65 -6.31 15.02
CA LEU A 47 -10.60 -7.16 15.57
C LEU A 47 -10.43 -6.96 17.08
N ASN A 48 -10.35 -5.70 17.52
CA ASN A 48 -10.26 -5.37 18.95
C ASN A 48 -11.48 -5.86 19.74
N LYS A 49 -12.67 -5.79 19.14
CA LYS A 49 -13.90 -6.30 19.75
C LYS A 49 -13.85 -7.82 19.88
N ALA A 50 -13.39 -8.52 18.85
CA ALA A 50 -13.24 -9.98 18.87
C ALA A 50 -12.25 -10.44 19.96
N TYR A 51 -11.10 -9.77 20.07
CA TYR A 51 -10.08 -10.11 21.06
C TYR A 51 -10.46 -9.77 22.51
N LYS A 52 -11.43 -8.88 22.73
CA LYS A 52 -11.99 -8.61 24.06
C LYS A 52 -13.04 -9.63 24.51
N ASN A 53 -13.50 -10.51 23.63
CA ASN A 53 -14.55 -11.47 23.96
C ASN A 53 -14.01 -12.58 24.88
N LYS A 54 -14.54 -12.69 26.09
CA LYS A 54 -14.10 -13.70 27.08
C LYS A 54 -14.25 -15.15 26.63
N LYS A 55 -15.17 -15.44 25.71
CA LYS A 55 -15.47 -16.81 25.25
C LYS A 55 -14.71 -17.19 23.99
N THR A 56 -14.48 -16.24 23.10
CA THR A 56 -13.95 -16.51 21.75
C THR A 56 -12.60 -15.86 21.50
N SER A 57 -12.07 -15.10 22.45
CA SER A 57 -10.75 -14.50 22.30
C SER A 57 -9.68 -15.58 22.20
N PRO A 58 -8.72 -15.44 21.28
CA PRO A 58 -7.56 -16.33 21.22
C PRO A 58 -6.55 -16.03 22.35
N LEU A 59 -6.75 -14.94 23.11
CA LEU A 59 -5.87 -14.59 24.23
C LEU A 59 -6.11 -15.52 25.42
N ASN A 60 -5.02 -15.91 26.07
CA ASN A 60 -5.12 -16.57 27.37
C ASN A 60 -5.75 -15.62 28.41
N PRO A 61 -6.28 -16.13 29.53
CA PRO A 61 -6.97 -15.30 30.53
C PRO A 61 -6.11 -14.23 31.20
N ALA A 62 -4.79 -14.41 31.29
CA ALA A 62 -3.90 -13.42 31.88
C ALA A 62 -3.72 -12.21 30.94
N ASP A 63 -3.53 -12.47 29.65
CA ASP A 63 -3.33 -11.46 28.63
C ASP A 63 -4.64 -10.77 28.28
N LEU A 64 -5.76 -11.50 28.23
CA LEU A 64 -7.08 -10.93 28.02
C LEU A 64 -7.43 -9.87 29.09
N ARG A 65 -7.04 -10.10 30.34
CA ARG A 65 -7.25 -9.13 31.44
C ARG A 65 -6.47 -7.84 31.25
N LYS A 66 -5.32 -7.89 30.56
CA LYS A 66 -4.47 -6.74 30.28
C LYS A 66 -4.74 -6.12 28.91
N PHE A 67 -5.44 -6.84 28.03
CA PHE A 67 -5.68 -6.44 26.65
C PHE A 67 -6.60 -5.23 26.53
N LYS A 68 -6.04 -4.10 26.06
CA LYS A 68 -6.78 -2.86 25.82
C LYS A 68 -7.21 -2.71 24.36
N ARG A 69 -6.28 -2.96 23.43
CA ARG A 69 -6.43 -2.94 21.98
C ARG A 69 -5.12 -3.44 21.34
N HIS A 70 -5.17 -3.86 20.10
CA HIS A 70 -4.01 -4.04 19.24
C HIS A 70 -3.39 -2.68 18.92
N ASP A 71 -2.07 -2.63 18.90
CA ASP A 71 -1.33 -1.51 18.35
C ASP A 71 -1.56 -1.47 16.84
N PHE A 72 -1.96 -0.29 16.35
CA PHE A 72 -2.19 -0.07 14.94
C PHE A 72 -1.06 0.81 14.42
N PHE A 73 -0.31 0.32 13.45
CA PHE A 73 0.63 1.15 12.69
C PHE A 73 -0.16 1.91 11.62
N CYS A 74 -0.48 3.17 11.88
CA CYS A 74 -0.78 4.11 10.82
C CYS A 74 0.56 4.52 10.18
N TYR A 75 0.73 4.30 8.87
CA TYR A 75 1.68 5.08 8.08
C TYR A 75 1.04 6.40 7.68
#